data_AF-A0A1I4NS37-F1
#
_entry.id   AF-A0A1I4NS37-F1
#
_cell.length_a   1.000
_cell.length_b   1.000
_cell.length_c   1.000
_cell.angle_alpha   90.00
_cell.angle_beta   90.00
_cell.angle_gamma   90.00
#
_symmetry.space_group_name_H-M   'P 1'
#
loop_
_entity.id
_entity.type
_entity.pdbx_description
1 polymer ?
#
loop_
_entity_poly.entity_id
_entity_poly.type
_entity_poly.pdbx_seq_one_letter_code
_entity_poly.pdbx_strand_id
1 'polypeptide(L)'
;MKPSMILTTALLSGLALPALATTHATLSLSNFSTVLKDLNAGDGKAPEISWGGGYATTNSEDRSQLGWKMDSGFANIDWSSESRQQQSAWTTPGLSTVSQHGNGTQQVKMSDFNFEELKLDANAAVGHNVSSGAMFGQNFTLAAGTQATFSVTANSILSGPGYVGPWTAPANWNGDASSYSAVYADLRIGSFNTGLSGMGSSSWIGQADEYESIIDGQVMKLTIKNSSLVDKSYSLNLSGNAQAWEAAAPVPEPESYAMFGAGLLLLGAVARRRKG
;
A
#
# COMPACT_ATOMS: atom_id res chain seq x y z
N MET A 1 68.86 -5.57 -18.07
CA MET A 1 67.73 -6.44 -17.67
C MET A 1 66.74 -5.57 -16.89
N LYS A 2 65.51 -5.39 -17.41
CA LYS A 2 64.47 -4.55 -16.80
C LYS A 2 63.47 -5.46 -16.06
N PRO A 3 63.00 -5.12 -14.85
CA PRO A 3 61.91 -5.87 -14.23
C PRO A 3 60.58 -5.44 -14.84
N SER A 4 59.79 -6.42 -15.28
CA SER A 4 58.43 -6.25 -15.78
C SER A 4 57.49 -6.10 -14.58
N MET A 5 56.84 -4.94 -14.47
CA MET A 5 55.85 -4.64 -13.43
C MET A 5 54.49 -5.09 -13.96
N ILE A 6 54.01 -6.25 -13.50
CA ILE A 6 52.66 -6.75 -13.81
C ILE A 6 51.67 -5.97 -12.94
N LEU A 7 50.94 -5.05 -13.56
CA LEU A 7 49.84 -4.32 -12.96
C LEU A 7 48.60 -5.24 -12.95
N THR A 8 48.27 -5.81 -11.80
CA THR A 8 47.05 -6.60 -11.62
C THR A 8 45.87 -5.64 -11.42
N THR A 9 45.20 -5.28 -12.51
CA THR A 9 43.94 -4.53 -12.45
C THR A 9 42.84 -5.50 -12.00
N ALA A 10 42.42 -5.39 -10.73
CA ALA A 10 41.27 -6.14 -10.23
C ALA A 10 39.99 -5.63 -10.91
N LEU A 11 39.26 -6.55 -11.54
CA LEU A 11 37.94 -6.34 -12.12
C LEU A 11 36.95 -5.93 -11.01
N LEU A 12 36.61 -4.65 -10.96
CA LEU A 12 35.50 -4.11 -10.16
C LEU A 12 34.24 -3.91 -11.04
N SER A 13 33.99 -4.83 -11.96
CA SER A 13 32.87 -4.77 -12.91
C SER A 13 31.96 -5.98 -12.72
N GLY A 14 31.04 -5.90 -11.75
CA GLY A 14 30.14 -7.01 -11.45
C GLY A 14 28.92 -6.70 -10.60
N LEU A 15 28.56 -5.42 -10.41
CA LEU A 15 27.33 -5.03 -9.71
C LEU A 15 26.54 -4.04 -10.57
N ALA A 16 26.26 -4.40 -11.81
CA ALA A 16 25.08 -3.84 -12.47
C ALA A 16 23.88 -4.49 -11.77
N LEU A 17 23.37 -3.82 -10.73
CA LEU A 17 22.10 -4.22 -10.14
C LEU A 17 21.07 -4.23 -11.28
N PRO A 18 20.27 -5.31 -11.44
CA PRO A 18 19.14 -5.27 -12.36
C PRO A 18 18.32 -4.02 -12.05
N ALA A 19 17.77 -3.37 -13.08
CA ALA A 19 16.87 -2.23 -12.90
C ALA A 19 15.86 -2.60 -11.80
N LEU A 20 15.93 -1.92 -10.66
CA LEU A 20 15.21 -2.32 -9.46
C LEU A 20 13.73 -2.26 -9.79
N ALA A 21 13.13 -3.42 -9.94
CA ALA A 21 11.72 -3.52 -10.22
C ALA A 21 10.94 -3.04 -8.99
N THR A 22 9.89 -2.26 -9.25
CA THR A 22 9.12 -1.57 -8.21
C THR A 22 7.83 -2.32 -7.92
N THR A 23 7.42 -2.30 -6.66
CA THR A 23 6.17 -2.89 -6.20
C THR A 23 5.07 -1.85 -6.22
N HIS A 24 3.90 -2.22 -6.70
CA HIS A 24 2.85 -1.27 -7.04
C HIS A 24 1.49 -1.69 -6.49
N ALA A 25 0.77 -0.73 -5.93
CA ALA A 25 -0.63 -0.88 -5.56
C ALA A 25 -1.41 0.35 -6.00
N THR A 26 -2.46 0.14 -6.79
CA THR A 26 -3.40 1.20 -7.17
C THR A 26 -4.80 0.87 -6.70
N LEU A 27 -5.56 1.87 -6.30
CA LEU A 27 -6.99 1.76 -6.05
C LEU A 27 -7.71 2.95 -6.67
N SER A 28 -8.73 2.68 -7.48
CA SER A 28 -9.65 3.67 -8.00
C SER A 28 -11.07 3.33 -7.58
N LEU A 29 -11.74 4.25 -6.89
CA LEU A 29 -13.15 4.17 -6.56
C LEU A 29 -13.90 5.23 -7.36
N SER A 30 -14.94 4.84 -8.08
CA SER A 30 -15.66 5.71 -9.01
C SER A 30 -17.11 5.26 -9.18
N ASN A 31 -17.89 5.98 -10.01
CA ASN A 31 -19.27 5.64 -10.32
C ASN A 31 -20.14 5.49 -9.06
N PHE A 32 -19.95 6.40 -8.09
CA PHE A 32 -20.79 6.43 -6.91
C PHE A 32 -22.23 6.73 -7.31
N SER A 33 -23.17 5.97 -6.76
CA SER A 33 -24.59 6.13 -7.04
C SER A 33 -25.43 5.81 -5.82
N THR A 34 -26.58 6.47 -5.75
CA THR A 34 -27.60 6.24 -4.73
C THR A 34 -28.91 5.91 -5.41
N VAL A 35 -29.54 4.81 -5.02
CA VAL A 35 -30.89 4.43 -5.44
C VAL A 35 -31.81 4.48 -4.23
N LEU A 36 -32.92 5.21 -4.35
CA LEU A 36 -33.93 5.31 -3.32
C LEU A 36 -35.11 4.40 -3.62
N LYS A 37 -35.69 3.81 -2.57
CA LYS A 37 -36.91 3.02 -2.62
C LYS A 37 -37.84 3.46 -1.51
N ASP A 38 -39.10 3.69 -1.87
CA ASP A 38 -40.18 3.88 -0.92
C ASP A 38 -40.56 2.53 -0.27
N LEU A 39 -40.58 2.50 1.05
CA LEU A 39 -41.02 1.34 1.84
C LEU A 39 -42.53 1.35 2.08
N ASN A 40 -43.21 2.49 1.89
CA ASN A 40 -44.61 2.73 2.20
C ASN A 40 -45.37 3.43 1.05
N ALA A 41 -45.43 2.81 -0.14
CA ALA A 41 -46.05 3.38 -1.34
C ALA A 41 -47.51 3.88 -1.23
N GLY A 42 -48.20 3.61 -0.11
CA GLY A 42 -49.56 4.09 0.16
C GLY A 42 -49.66 5.35 1.02
N ASP A 43 -48.56 5.89 1.56
CA ASP A 43 -48.59 7.07 2.45
C ASP A 43 -48.51 8.41 1.71
N GLY A 44 -48.33 8.37 0.39
CA GLY A 44 -48.27 9.54 -0.48
C GLY A 44 -46.96 10.35 -0.34
N LYS A 45 -45.93 9.82 0.35
CA LYS A 45 -44.63 10.46 0.47
C LYS A 45 -43.63 9.81 -0.49
N ALA A 46 -42.97 10.63 -1.29
CA ALA A 46 -41.90 10.14 -2.15
C ALA A 46 -40.65 9.78 -1.30
N PRO A 47 -39.85 8.81 -1.73
CA PRO A 47 -38.61 8.49 -1.04
C PRO A 47 -37.60 9.63 -1.25
N GLU A 48 -37.00 10.13 -0.17
CA GLU A 48 -36.14 11.31 -0.20
C GLU A 48 -34.86 11.12 0.60
N ILE A 49 -33.76 11.69 0.09
CA ILE A 49 -32.49 11.86 0.77
C ILE A 49 -32.07 13.33 0.68
N SER A 50 -31.66 13.91 1.80
CA SER A 50 -31.03 15.23 1.84
C SER A 50 -29.58 15.11 2.27
N TRP A 51 -28.69 15.75 1.52
CA TRP A 51 -27.26 15.72 1.78
C TRP A 51 -26.84 16.86 2.69
N GLY A 52 -26.02 16.55 3.69
CA GLY A 52 -25.39 17.50 4.58
C GLY A 52 -23.93 17.76 4.19
N GLY A 53 -23.21 18.37 5.13
CA GLY A 53 -21.78 18.61 4.98
C GLY A 53 -20.98 17.32 4.82
N GLY A 54 -19.88 17.43 4.10
CA GLY A 54 -18.90 16.35 3.92
C GLY A 54 -17.48 16.82 4.13
N TYR A 55 -16.58 15.85 4.13
CA TYR A 55 -15.15 16.05 4.30
C TYR A 55 -14.39 15.03 3.47
N ALA A 56 -13.14 15.36 3.14
CA ALA A 56 -12.20 14.39 2.63
C ALA A 56 -10.87 14.52 3.36
N THR A 57 -10.24 13.38 3.60
CA THR A 57 -8.89 13.30 4.12
C THR A 57 -8.06 12.42 3.20
N THR A 58 -6.80 12.78 3.05
CA THR A 58 -5.78 11.96 2.39
C THR A 58 -4.62 11.79 3.35
N ASN A 59 -4.02 10.60 3.35
CA ASN A 59 -2.81 10.32 4.09
C ASN A 59 -1.84 9.55 3.19
N SER A 60 -0.56 9.74 3.49
CA SER A 60 0.53 9.08 2.81
C SER A 60 1.63 8.81 3.80
N GLU A 61 2.24 7.63 3.68
CA GLU A 61 3.35 7.19 4.51
C GLU A 61 4.44 6.62 3.61
N ASP A 62 5.68 6.95 3.93
CA ASP A 62 6.87 6.34 3.35
C ASP A 62 7.84 6.00 4.49
N ARG A 63 8.34 4.76 4.49
CA ARG A 63 9.35 4.27 5.42
C ARG A 63 10.47 3.63 4.61
N SER A 64 11.70 3.93 5.00
CA SER A 64 12.89 3.25 4.48
C SER A 64 13.28 2.10 5.39
N GLN A 65 13.77 1.01 4.82
CA GLN A 65 14.32 -0.11 5.55
C GLN A 65 15.67 0.26 6.17
N LEU A 66 15.78 0.11 7.48
CA LEU A 66 17.02 0.28 8.24
C LEU A 66 17.85 -1.01 8.26
N GLY A 67 17.18 -2.15 8.19
CA GLY A 67 17.82 -3.46 8.21
C GLY A 67 16.82 -4.57 8.50
N TRP A 68 17.31 -5.59 9.21
CA TRP A 68 16.53 -6.76 9.63
C TRP A 68 16.65 -6.92 11.15
N LYS A 69 15.56 -7.26 11.80
CA LYS A 69 15.55 -7.59 13.23
C LYS A 69 14.93 -8.96 13.47
N MET A 70 15.49 -9.69 14.42
CA MET A 70 14.88 -10.92 14.90
C MET A 70 13.87 -10.59 15.99
N ASP A 71 12.60 -10.92 15.77
CA ASP A 71 11.54 -10.81 16.77
C ASP A 71 10.85 -12.15 16.89
N SER A 72 10.82 -12.71 18.11
CA SER A 72 10.07 -13.93 18.41
C SER A 72 10.45 -15.15 17.55
N GLY A 73 11.70 -15.19 17.04
CA GLY A 73 12.18 -16.24 16.13
C GLY A 73 11.87 -16.01 14.64
N PHE A 74 11.30 -14.85 14.29
CA PHE A 74 11.02 -14.42 12.93
C PHE A 74 11.93 -13.26 12.53
N ALA A 75 12.44 -13.31 11.29
CA ALA A 75 13.18 -12.20 10.73
C ALA A 75 12.18 -11.17 10.17
N ASN A 76 12.06 -10.05 10.86
CA ASN A 76 11.19 -8.96 10.47
C ASN A 76 12.01 -7.82 9.86
N ILE A 77 11.41 -7.10 8.92
CA ILE A 77 12.03 -5.89 8.38
C ILE A 77 12.02 -4.81 9.45
N ASP A 78 13.17 -4.17 9.66
CA ASP A 78 13.24 -2.99 10.52
C ASP A 78 13.02 -1.74 9.68
N TRP A 79 11.85 -1.14 9.81
CA TRP A 79 11.47 0.09 9.11
C TRP A 79 11.85 1.32 9.93
N SER A 80 12.23 2.40 9.23
CA SER A 80 12.42 3.70 9.85
C SER A 80 11.13 4.23 10.47
N SER A 81 11.27 5.29 11.27
CA SER A 81 10.12 6.11 11.63
C SER A 81 9.38 6.59 10.38
N GLU A 82 8.06 6.71 10.51
CA GLU A 82 7.17 7.15 9.45
C GLU A 82 7.43 8.60 9.06
N SER A 83 7.65 8.87 7.76
CA SER A 83 7.38 10.19 7.20
C SER A 83 5.92 10.20 6.75
N ARG A 84 5.09 11.02 7.40
CA ARG A 84 3.65 11.08 7.16
C ARG A 84 3.22 12.45 6.70
N GLN A 85 2.51 12.51 5.59
CA GLN A 85 1.80 13.70 5.14
C GLN A 85 0.30 13.44 5.15
N GLN A 86 -0.44 14.31 5.83
CA GLN A 86 -1.89 14.24 5.92
C GLN A 86 -2.48 15.58 5.50
N GLN A 87 -3.44 15.54 4.59
CA GLN A 87 -4.22 16.71 4.18
C GLN A 87 -5.69 16.43 4.43
N SER A 88 -6.34 17.37 5.10
CA SER A 88 -7.77 17.31 5.40
C SER A 88 -8.44 18.54 4.84
N ALA A 89 -9.55 18.37 4.14
CA ALA A 89 -10.36 19.47 3.65
C ALA A 89 -11.81 19.28 4.10
N TRP A 90 -12.33 20.34 4.71
CA TRP A 90 -13.69 20.44 5.19
C TRP A 90 -14.43 21.46 4.31
N THR A 91 -15.60 21.09 3.81
CA THR A 91 -16.64 22.00 3.33
C THR A 91 -16.19 23.12 2.36
N THR A 92 -16.18 22.80 1.07
CA THR A 92 -16.60 23.71 -0.02
C THR A 92 -17.21 22.85 -1.15
N PRO A 93 -18.25 23.32 -1.87
CA PRO A 93 -18.68 22.70 -3.12
C PRO A 93 -17.50 22.69 -4.10
N GLY A 94 -17.13 21.52 -4.60
CA GLY A 94 -15.95 21.36 -5.44
C GLY A 94 -14.67 21.18 -4.63
N LEU A 95 -14.28 19.93 -4.39
CA LEU A 95 -13.03 19.59 -3.71
C LEU A 95 -12.22 18.66 -4.60
N SER A 96 -11.02 19.09 -4.96
CA SER A 96 -10.00 18.22 -5.53
C SER A 96 -8.74 18.36 -4.71
N THR A 97 -8.40 17.34 -3.94
CA THR A 97 -7.14 17.27 -3.21
C THR A 97 -6.24 16.28 -3.93
N VAL A 98 -5.07 16.75 -4.38
CA VAL A 98 -3.98 15.88 -4.82
C VAL A 98 -2.84 16.07 -3.84
N SER A 99 -2.42 14.98 -3.21
CA SER A 99 -1.23 14.94 -2.37
C SER A 99 -0.22 13.99 -3.00
N GLN A 100 1.04 14.39 -3.00
CA GLN A 100 2.17 13.56 -3.36
C GLN A 100 3.16 13.61 -2.20
N HIS A 101 3.61 12.45 -1.76
CA HIS A 101 4.61 12.33 -0.71
C HIS A 101 5.43 11.07 -0.95
N GLY A 102 6.73 11.24 -1.10
CA GLY A 102 7.62 10.15 -1.52
C GLY A 102 7.13 9.52 -2.82
N ASN A 103 6.96 8.20 -2.79
CA ASN A 103 6.52 7.41 -3.93
C ASN A 103 5.01 7.07 -3.90
N GLY A 104 4.20 7.82 -3.15
CA GLY A 104 2.74 7.66 -3.09
C GLY A 104 1.99 8.87 -3.65
N THR A 105 0.90 8.63 -4.39
CA THR A 105 -0.02 9.69 -4.82
C THR A 105 -1.45 9.41 -4.33
N GLN A 106 -2.16 10.47 -3.95
CA GLN A 106 -3.54 10.40 -3.49
C GLN A 106 -4.36 11.48 -4.16
N GLN A 107 -5.55 11.12 -4.63
CA GLN A 107 -6.51 12.05 -5.18
C GLN A 107 -7.92 11.72 -4.67
N VAL A 108 -8.64 12.75 -4.24
CA VAL A 108 -10.09 12.70 -4.01
C VAL A 108 -10.71 13.84 -4.80
N LYS A 109 -11.78 13.52 -5.55
CA LYS A 109 -12.53 14.47 -6.37
C LYS A 109 -14.01 14.42 -6.01
N MET A 110 -14.57 15.60 -5.79
CA MET A 110 -15.98 15.82 -5.48
C MET A 110 -16.51 17.06 -6.19
N SER A 111 -17.77 17.02 -6.64
CA SER A 111 -18.51 18.20 -7.14
C SER A 111 -19.86 18.31 -6.46
N ASP A 112 -20.20 19.50 -5.95
CA ASP A 112 -21.49 19.78 -5.33
C ASP A 112 -21.91 18.74 -4.27
N PHE A 113 -20.94 18.36 -3.43
CA PHE A 113 -21.07 17.31 -2.40
C PHE A 113 -21.32 15.90 -2.93
N ASN A 114 -21.22 15.65 -4.24
CA ASN A 114 -21.22 14.31 -4.81
C ASN A 114 -19.79 13.81 -4.92
N PHE A 115 -19.55 12.60 -4.41
CA PHE A 115 -18.32 11.87 -4.69
C PHE A 115 -18.24 11.56 -6.19
N GLU A 116 -17.11 11.91 -6.81
CA GLU A 116 -16.84 11.53 -8.20
C GLU A 116 -15.83 10.39 -8.26
N GLU A 117 -14.70 10.59 -7.58
CA GLU A 117 -13.55 9.70 -7.72
C GLU A 117 -12.62 9.75 -6.49
N LEU A 118 -12.03 8.61 -6.17
CA LEU A 118 -10.87 8.48 -5.30
C LEU A 118 -9.85 7.63 -6.04
N LYS A 119 -8.61 8.11 -6.14
CA LYS A 119 -7.46 7.40 -6.71
C LYS A 119 -6.33 7.37 -5.71
N LEU A 120 -5.75 6.20 -5.54
CA LEU A 120 -4.59 5.96 -4.70
C LEU A 120 -3.56 5.19 -5.50
N ASP A 121 -2.32 5.57 -5.30
CA ASP A 121 -1.15 4.95 -5.89
C ASP A 121 -0.08 4.82 -4.81
N ALA A 122 0.45 3.63 -4.62
CA ALA A 122 1.59 3.36 -3.77
C ALA A 122 2.62 2.60 -4.60
N ASN A 123 3.78 3.23 -4.80
CA ASN A 123 4.90 2.64 -5.51
C ASN A 123 6.07 2.47 -4.53
N ALA A 124 6.55 1.25 -4.33
CA ALA A 124 7.67 0.98 -3.46
C ALA A 124 8.88 0.53 -4.28
N ALA A 125 9.97 1.30 -4.17
CA ALA A 125 11.28 0.84 -4.58
C ALA A 125 11.87 -0.12 -3.51
N VAL A 126 12.91 -0.86 -3.89
CA VAL A 126 13.62 -1.76 -2.96
C VAL A 126 14.05 -1.02 -1.70
N GLY A 127 13.71 -1.59 -0.54
CA GLY A 127 13.97 -1.01 0.77
C GLY A 127 12.94 0.04 1.20
N HIS A 128 11.78 0.14 0.56
CA HIS A 128 10.72 1.08 0.93
C HIS A 128 9.40 0.40 1.25
N ASN A 129 8.63 1.02 2.15
CA ASN A 129 7.24 0.71 2.46
C ASN A 129 6.41 1.97 2.35
N VAL A 130 5.49 1.96 1.39
CA VAL A 130 4.71 3.11 0.96
C VAL A 130 3.23 2.78 1.13
N SER A 131 2.49 3.69 1.74
CA SER A 131 1.04 3.61 1.76
C SER A 131 0.40 4.93 1.39
N SER A 132 -0.71 4.82 0.69
CA SER A 132 -1.56 5.90 0.24
C SER A 132 -2.97 5.60 0.69
N GLY A 133 -3.60 6.52 1.40
CA GLY A 133 -4.98 6.37 1.83
C GLY A 133 -5.79 7.62 1.63
N ALA A 134 -7.09 7.42 1.51
CA ALA A 134 -8.05 8.50 1.46
C ALA A 134 -9.36 8.07 2.09
N MET A 135 -10.08 9.04 2.63
CA MET A 135 -11.42 8.87 3.15
C MET A 135 -12.28 10.04 2.71
N PHE A 136 -13.46 9.73 2.23
CA PHE A 136 -14.55 10.65 1.98
C PHE A 136 -15.64 10.37 3.01
N GLY A 137 -16.15 11.40 3.66
CA GLY A 137 -17.29 11.29 4.55
C GLY A 137 -18.36 12.31 4.23
N GLN A 138 -19.62 11.91 4.33
CA GLN A 138 -20.76 12.77 4.07
C GLN A 138 -21.93 12.44 4.98
N ASN A 139 -22.49 13.47 5.60
CA ASN A 139 -23.71 13.32 6.36
C ASN A 139 -24.92 13.38 5.43
N PHE A 140 -25.96 12.62 5.75
CA PHE A 140 -27.23 12.67 5.02
C PHE A 140 -28.39 12.41 5.96
N THR A 141 -29.57 12.89 5.60
CA THR A 141 -30.83 12.57 6.26
C THR A 141 -31.71 11.80 5.30
N LEU A 142 -32.19 10.64 5.75
CA LEU A 142 -33.08 9.76 5.00
C LEU A 142 -34.51 9.96 5.52
N ALA A 143 -35.43 10.27 4.61
CA ALA A 143 -36.82 10.50 4.98
C ALA A 143 -37.46 9.26 5.63
N ALA A 144 -38.49 9.50 6.45
CA ALA A 144 -39.35 8.44 6.97
C ALA A 144 -39.83 7.49 5.85
N GLY A 145 -39.89 6.19 6.12
CA GLY A 145 -40.33 5.19 5.14
C GLY A 145 -39.40 5.02 3.93
N THR A 146 -38.16 5.51 3.94
CA THR A 146 -37.26 5.43 2.78
C THR A 146 -36.15 4.38 2.98
N GLN A 147 -35.79 3.68 1.91
CA GLN A 147 -34.57 2.87 1.79
C GLN A 147 -33.61 3.53 0.81
N ALA A 148 -32.32 3.57 1.15
CA ALA A 148 -31.25 3.99 0.25
C ALA A 148 -30.25 2.86 0.03
N THR A 149 -29.90 2.62 -1.23
CA THR A 149 -28.82 1.71 -1.64
C THR A 149 -27.72 2.53 -2.28
N PHE A 150 -26.55 2.53 -1.65
CA PHE A 150 -25.33 3.18 -2.12
C PHE A 150 -24.48 2.16 -2.85
N SER A 151 -23.91 2.54 -4.00
CA SER A 151 -23.00 1.70 -4.77
C SER A 151 -21.77 2.49 -5.20
N VAL A 152 -20.61 1.83 -5.26
CA VAL A 152 -19.36 2.39 -5.80
C VAL A 152 -18.61 1.29 -6.53
N THR A 153 -17.98 1.63 -7.64
CA THR A 153 -17.17 0.69 -8.44
C THR A 153 -15.71 0.84 -8.08
N ALA A 154 -15.04 -0.28 -7.84
CA ALA A 154 -13.63 -0.34 -7.51
C ALA A 154 -12.83 -1.03 -8.62
N ASN A 155 -11.68 -0.44 -8.92
CA ASN A 155 -10.66 -1.01 -9.76
C ASN A 155 -9.32 -0.97 -9.02
N SER A 156 -8.51 -2.01 -9.12
CA SER A 156 -7.16 -2.02 -8.55
C SER A 156 -6.21 -2.85 -9.40
N ILE A 157 -4.96 -2.43 -9.41
CA ILE A 157 -3.84 -3.21 -9.92
C ILE A 157 -2.82 -3.32 -8.81
N LEU A 158 -2.46 -4.56 -8.50
CA LEU A 158 -1.43 -4.94 -7.55
C LEU A 158 -0.37 -5.69 -8.34
N SER A 159 0.87 -5.24 -8.29
CA SER A 159 1.96 -5.92 -9.00
C SER A 159 3.25 -5.79 -8.23
N GLY A 160 4.14 -6.73 -8.44
CA GLY A 160 5.47 -6.66 -7.86
C GLY A 160 6.43 -7.61 -8.54
N PRO A 161 7.73 -7.36 -8.39
CA PRO A 161 8.73 -8.20 -8.98
C PRO A 161 8.78 -9.58 -8.36
N GLY A 162 9.26 -10.50 -9.18
CA GLY A 162 9.81 -11.74 -8.70
C GLY A 162 11.14 -11.49 -8.02
N TYR A 163 11.51 -12.38 -7.12
CA TYR A 163 12.81 -12.35 -6.52
C TYR A 163 13.86 -12.96 -7.46
N VAL A 164 14.75 -12.12 -7.98
CA VAL A 164 15.87 -12.54 -8.84
C VAL A 164 17.20 -12.16 -8.17
N GLY A 165 17.45 -12.74 -6.99
CA GLY A 165 18.67 -12.46 -6.22
C GLY A 165 19.49 -13.71 -5.92
N PRO A 166 20.83 -13.59 -5.76
CA PRO A 166 21.70 -14.70 -5.38
C PRO A 166 21.55 -15.07 -3.89
N TRP A 167 20.87 -14.25 -3.09
CA TRP A 167 20.65 -14.53 -1.67
C TRP A 167 19.70 -15.73 -1.56
N THR A 168 20.20 -16.81 -0.98
CA THR A 168 19.40 -17.97 -0.63
C THR A 168 19.08 -17.86 0.85
N ALA A 169 17.80 -17.87 1.19
CA ALA A 169 17.40 -17.81 2.58
C ALA A 169 18.01 -18.99 3.36
N PRO A 170 18.59 -18.77 4.56
CA PRO A 170 19.09 -19.85 5.40
C PRO A 170 18.01 -20.90 5.70
N ALA A 171 18.43 -22.14 5.95
CA ALA A 171 17.51 -23.17 6.45
C ALA A 171 16.82 -22.68 7.74
N ASN A 172 15.49 -22.71 7.76
CA ASN A 172 14.61 -22.17 8.81
C ASN A 172 14.46 -20.64 8.85
N TRP A 173 14.84 -19.91 7.78
CA TRP A 173 14.42 -18.52 7.64
C TRP A 173 12.89 -18.46 7.56
N ASN A 174 12.30 -17.71 8.48
CA ASN A 174 10.88 -17.43 8.53
C ASN A 174 10.78 -15.90 8.63
N GLY A 175 10.70 -15.25 7.48
CA GLY A 175 10.70 -13.81 7.38
C GLY A 175 9.76 -13.34 6.28
N ASP A 176 9.58 -12.03 6.23
CA ASP A 176 8.58 -11.39 5.38
C ASP A 176 8.82 -11.63 3.87
N ALA A 177 7.78 -11.31 3.08
CA ALA A 177 7.79 -11.30 1.63
C ALA A 177 8.96 -10.47 1.04
N SER A 178 9.33 -10.73 -0.21
CA SER A 178 10.27 -9.87 -0.93
C SER A 178 9.58 -8.62 -1.45
N SER A 179 8.37 -8.82 -1.95
CA SER A 179 7.49 -7.81 -2.50
C SER A 179 6.11 -8.05 -1.95
N TYR A 180 5.41 -6.99 -1.59
CA TYR A 180 4.04 -7.06 -1.15
C TYR A 180 3.27 -5.82 -1.59
N SER A 181 2.06 -6.03 -2.06
CA SER A 181 1.12 -4.98 -2.40
C SER A 181 -0.27 -5.36 -1.95
N ALA A 182 -1.01 -4.42 -1.39
CA ALA A 182 -2.38 -4.62 -0.96
C ALA A 182 -3.23 -3.38 -1.21
N VAL A 183 -4.52 -3.62 -1.38
CA VAL A 183 -5.54 -2.58 -1.36
C VAL A 183 -6.67 -2.98 -0.45
N TYR A 184 -7.27 -1.98 0.18
CA TYR A 184 -8.46 -2.10 1.00
C TYR A 184 -9.41 -0.98 0.64
N ALA A 185 -10.69 -1.28 0.43
CA ALA A 185 -11.71 -0.25 0.30
C ALA A 185 -12.92 -0.61 1.16
N ASP A 186 -13.56 0.40 1.74
CA ASP A 186 -14.69 0.23 2.65
C ASP A 186 -15.75 1.30 2.38
N LEU A 187 -17.00 0.87 2.29
CA LEU A 187 -18.19 1.71 2.24
C LEU A 187 -19.00 1.45 3.51
N ARG A 188 -19.17 2.49 4.33
CA ARG A 188 -19.69 2.39 5.69
C ARG A 188 -20.77 3.41 6.01
N ILE A 189 -21.78 2.97 6.75
CA ILE A 189 -22.83 3.81 7.35
C ILE A 189 -22.99 3.39 8.81
N GLY A 190 -22.53 4.21 9.74
CA GLY A 190 -22.57 3.90 11.18
C GLY A 190 -21.76 2.63 11.51
N SER A 191 -22.43 1.56 11.94
CA SER A 191 -21.82 0.26 12.24
C SER A 191 -21.87 -0.74 11.07
N PHE A 192 -22.55 -0.40 9.97
CA PHE A 192 -22.68 -1.27 8.81
C PHE A 192 -21.62 -0.93 7.78
N ASN A 193 -20.96 -1.92 7.22
CA ASN A 193 -20.02 -1.72 6.14
C ASN A 193 -20.05 -2.86 5.12
N THR A 194 -19.50 -2.58 3.96
CA THR A 194 -19.10 -3.55 2.94
C THR A 194 -17.74 -3.12 2.45
N GLY A 195 -16.89 -4.08 2.10
CA GLY A 195 -15.54 -3.76 1.67
C GLY A 195 -15.04 -4.76 0.65
N LEU A 196 -13.89 -4.42 0.10
CA LEU A 196 -13.07 -5.26 -0.74
C LEU A 196 -11.64 -5.20 -0.25
N SER A 197 -10.90 -6.27 -0.49
CA SER A 197 -9.47 -6.29 -0.29
C SER A 197 -8.81 -7.11 -1.40
N GLY A 198 -7.67 -6.65 -1.86
CA GLY A 198 -6.79 -7.38 -2.77
C GLY A 198 -5.40 -7.43 -2.19
N MET A 199 -4.70 -8.53 -2.39
CA MET A 199 -3.33 -8.72 -1.91
C MET A 199 -2.53 -9.47 -2.97
N GLY A 200 -1.26 -9.13 -3.12
CA GLY A 200 -0.30 -9.81 -3.97
C GLY A 200 1.08 -9.74 -3.30
N SER A 201 1.84 -10.82 -3.41
CA SER A 201 3.18 -10.88 -2.82
C SER A 201 4.05 -11.88 -3.55
N SER A 202 5.35 -11.62 -3.61
CA SER A 202 6.38 -12.61 -3.89
C SER A 202 7.22 -12.81 -2.62
N SER A 203 7.87 -13.95 -2.52
CA SER A 203 8.72 -14.30 -1.39
C SER A 203 10.06 -14.82 -1.88
N TRP A 204 11.11 -14.50 -1.13
CA TRP A 204 12.42 -15.11 -1.32
C TRP A 204 12.42 -16.62 -1.16
N ILE A 205 11.41 -17.17 -0.47
CA ILE A 205 11.28 -18.60 -0.20
C ILE A 205 10.05 -19.14 -0.91
N GLY A 206 10.28 -19.97 -1.92
CA GLY A 206 9.25 -20.82 -2.53
C GLY A 206 8.30 -20.14 -3.52
N GLN A 207 8.22 -18.80 -3.54
CA GLN A 207 7.38 -18.04 -4.48
C GLN A 207 8.12 -16.80 -5.01
N ALA A 208 9.17 -17.04 -5.78
CA ALA A 208 10.04 -16.00 -6.31
C ALA A 208 9.53 -15.39 -7.62
N ASP A 209 8.35 -15.77 -8.10
CA ASP A 209 7.82 -15.29 -9.37
C ASP A 209 7.25 -13.87 -9.24
N GLU A 210 7.27 -13.14 -10.37
CA GLU A 210 6.51 -11.90 -10.51
C GLU A 210 5.02 -12.17 -10.30
N TYR A 211 4.31 -11.17 -9.78
CA TYR A 211 2.88 -11.30 -9.56
C TYR A 211 2.13 -10.08 -10.08
N GLU A 212 0.89 -10.34 -10.49
CA GLU A 212 -0.11 -9.33 -10.82
C GLU A 212 -1.46 -9.81 -10.31
N SER A 213 -2.23 -8.90 -9.70
CA SER A 213 -3.60 -9.13 -9.28
C SER A 213 -4.44 -7.91 -9.62
N ILE A 214 -5.59 -8.14 -10.24
CA ILE A 214 -6.45 -7.10 -10.77
C ILE A 214 -7.84 -7.26 -10.17
N ILE A 215 -8.38 -6.16 -9.64
CA ILE A 215 -9.82 -6.01 -9.38
C ILE A 215 -10.33 -5.11 -10.50
N ASP A 216 -11.25 -5.63 -11.30
CA ASP A 216 -11.82 -4.90 -12.45
C ASP A 216 -13.34 -4.80 -12.30
N GLY A 217 -13.83 -3.59 -12.12
CA GLY A 217 -15.24 -3.27 -12.08
C GLY A 217 -16.02 -3.83 -10.89
N GLN A 218 -15.36 -4.17 -9.77
CA GLN A 218 -16.06 -4.74 -8.62
C GLN A 218 -16.94 -3.68 -7.94
N VAL A 219 -18.24 -3.96 -7.83
CA VAL A 219 -19.20 -3.02 -7.22
C VAL A 219 -19.42 -3.36 -5.75
N MET A 220 -19.07 -2.43 -4.86
CA MET A 220 -19.47 -2.47 -3.45
C MET A 220 -20.86 -1.86 -3.29
N LYS A 221 -21.74 -2.50 -2.51
CA LYS A 221 -23.11 -2.03 -2.28
C LYS A 221 -23.49 -2.09 -0.81
N LEU A 222 -24.06 -0.99 -0.30
CA LEU A 222 -24.57 -0.92 1.07
C LEU A 222 -26.00 -0.37 1.06
N THR A 223 -26.91 -1.06 1.76
CA THR A 223 -28.31 -0.65 1.84
C THR A 223 -28.69 -0.34 3.28
N ILE A 224 -29.30 0.83 3.49
CA ILE A 224 -29.87 1.26 4.77
C ILE A 224 -31.36 1.53 4.61
N LYS A 225 -32.13 1.28 5.67
CA LYS A 225 -33.58 1.51 5.69
C LYS A 225 -33.94 2.41 6.87
N ASN A 226 -34.71 3.44 6.61
CA ASN A 226 -35.44 4.18 7.63
C ASN A 226 -36.91 3.74 7.62
N SER A 227 -37.23 2.68 8.37
CA SER A 227 -38.61 2.19 8.54
C SER A 227 -39.40 2.96 9.60
N SER A 228 -38.84 4.05 10.16
CA SER A 228 -39.54 4.83 11.17
C SER A 228 -40.45 5.90 10.55
N LEU A 229 -41.29 6.51 11.39
CA LEU A 229 -42.21 7.58 11.00
C LEU A 229 -41.55 8.96 10.95
N VAL A 230 -40.27 9.06 11.30
CA VAL A 230 -39.50 10.31 11.33
C VAL A 230 -38.23 10.17 10.50
N ASP A 231 -37.70 11.29 10.06
CA ASP A 231 -36.45 11.32 9.32
C ASP A 231 -35.28 10.93 10.21
N LYS A 232 -34.24 10.32 9.63
CA LYS A 232 -33.05 9.87 10.35
C LYS A 232 -31.78 10.35 9.67
N SER A 233 -30.87 10.90 10.47
CA SER A 233 -29.55 11.32 10.01
C SER A 233 -28.53 10.19 10.16
N TYR A 234 -27.66 10.10 9.16
CA TYR A 234 -26.62 9.10 9.04
C TYR A 234 -25.32 9.75 8.57
N SER A 235 -24.21 9.04 8.76
CA SER A 235 -22.90 9.39 8.21
C SER A 235 -22.43 8.27 7.28
N LEU A 236 -22.27 8.61 6.01
CA LEU A 236 -21.65 7.78 4.98
C LEU A 236 -20.14 8.01 5.01
N ASN A 237 -19.35 6.95 4.98
CA ASN A 237 -17.91 7.01 4.82
C ASN A 237 -17.50 6.05 3.71
N LEU A 238 -16.64 6.52 2.82
CA LEU A 238 -15.99 5.75 1.78
C LEU A 238 -14.48 5.91 2.00
N SER A 239 -13.76 4.83 2.24
CA SER A 239 -12.32 4.87 2.42
C SER A 239 -11.61 3.90 1.50
N GLY A 240 -10.36 4.23 1.22
CA GLY A 240 -9.44 3.42 0.45
C GLY A 240 -8.05 3.48 1.06
N ASN A 241 -7.31 2.39 0.94
CA ASN A 241 -5.90 2.31 1.22
C ASN A 241 -5.23 1.45 0.14
N ALA A 242 -4.10 1.92 -0.37
CA ALA A 242 -3.17 1.19 -1.22
C ALA A 242 -1.83 1.15 -0.50
N GLN A 243 -1.23 -0.03 -0.41
CA GLN A 243 0.03 -0.26 0.25
C GLN A 243 0.94 -1.05 -0.69
N ALA A 244 2.19 -0.64 -0.80
CA ALA A 244 3.23 -1.37 -1.48
C ALA A 244 4.48 -1.36 -0.61
N TRP A 245 5.19 -2.48 -0.52
CA TRP A 245 6.52 -2.50 0.04
C TRP A 245 7.39 -3.53 -0.67
N GLU A 246 8.67 -3.21 -0.75
CA GLU A 246 9.68 -4.05 -1.38
C GLU A 246 10.87 -4.14 -0.43
N ALA A 247 11.21 -5.34 0.01
CA ALA A 247 12.32 -5.57 0.93
C ALA A 247 13.67 -5.57 0.20
N ALA A 248 14.63 -4.88 0.79
CA ALA A 248 16.03 -5.11 0.49
C ALA A 248 16.49 -6.44 1.11
N ALA A 249 17.13 -7.28 0.29
CA ALA A 249 17.75 -8.52 0.74
C ALA A 249 18.72 -8.25 1.91
N PRO A 250 18.81 -9.15 2.91
CA PRO A 250 19.77 -9.01 3.99
C PRO A 250 21.19 -9.02 3.42
N VAL A 251 21.90 -7.91 3.58
CA VAL A 251 23.32 -7.83 3.21
C VAL A 251 24.13 -8.30 4.42
N PRO A 252 25.15 -9.17 4.26
CA PRO A 252 26.05 -9.49 5.35
C PRO A 252 26.62 -8.21 5.96
N GLU A 253 26.60 -8.11 7.30
CA GLU A 253 27.03 -6.88 7.98
C GLU A 253 28.50 -6.56 7.64
N PRO A 254 28.89 -5.28 7.59
CA PRO A 254 30.27 -4.85 7.33
C PRO A 254 31.30 -5.58 8.19
N GLU A 255 30.93 -5.93 9.42
CA GLU A 255 31.73 -6.65 10.40
C GLU A 255 32.02 -8.09 9.96
N SER A 256 31.10 -8.75 9.25
CA SER A 256 31.32 -10.07 8.67
C SER A 256 32.41 -10.01 7.59
N TYR A 257 32.41 -8.94 6.77
CA TYR A 257 33.49 -8.70 5.81
C TYR A 257 34.81 -8.34 6.50
N ALA A 258 34.76 -7.56 7.58
CA ALA A 258 35.94 -7.20 8.36
C ALA A 258 36.55 -8.44 9.04
N MET A 259 35.73 -9.32 9.61
CA MET A 259 36.16 -10.58 10.23
C MET A 259 36.70 -11.58 9.19
N PHE A 260 36.06 -11.68 8.04
CA PHE A 260 36.58 -12.45 6.91
C PHE A 260 37.94 -11.91 6.44
N GLY A 261 38.05 -10.59 6.26
CA GLY A 261 39.29 -9.91 5.93
C GLY A 261 40.39 -10.12 6.97
N ALA A 262 40.06 -10.01 8.27
CA ALA A 262 40.97 -10.28 9.38
C ALA A 262 41.43 -11.75 9.39
N GLY A 263 40.52 -12.68 9.13
CA GLY A 263 40.82 -14.10 8.98
C GLY A 263 41.80 -14.38 7.83
N LEU A 264 41.60 -13.76 6.66
CA LEU A 264 42.51 -13.86 5.53
C LEU A 264 43.89 -13.28 5.84
N LEU A 265 43.97 -12.16 6.54
CA LEU A 265 45.24 -11.56 6.98
C LEU A 265 46.01 -12.50 7.92
N LEU A 266 45.32 -13.13 8.88
CA LEU A 266 45.91 -14.12 9.79
C LEU A 266 46.43 -15.34 9.03
N LEU A 267 45.65 -15.89 8.10
CA LEU A 267 46.08 -17.03 7.28
C LEU A 267 47.29 -16.68 6.40
N GLY A 268 47.32 -15.48 5.82
CA GLY A 268 48.46 -14.96 5.07
C GLY A 268 49.73 -14.85 5.93
N ALA A 269 49.61 -14.36 7.16
CA ALA A 269 50.72 -14.26 8.11
C ALA A 269 51.27 -15.65 8.50
N VAL A 270 50.39 -16.63 8.76
CA VAL A 270 50.78 -18.01 9.08
C VAL A 270 51.45 -18.69 7.88
N ALA A 271 50.90 -18.52 6.68
CA ALA A 271 51.48 -19.07 5.45
C ALA A 271 52.89 -18.50 5.17
N ARG A 272 53.10 -17.21 5.42
CA ARG A 272 54.43 -16.58 5.31
C ARG A 272 55.43 -17.16 6.30
N ARG A 273 55.00 -17.43 7.55
CA ARG A 273 55.87 -18.01 8.60
C ARG A 273 56.28 -19.45 8.33
N ARG A 274 55.55 -20.21 7.50
CA ARG A 274 55.90 -21.61 7.14
C ARG A 274 56.91 -21.72 6.00
N LYS A 275 57.15 -20.65 5.23
CA LYS A 275 58.08 -20.64 4.08
C LYS A 275 59.44 -20.00 4.38
N GLY A 276 59.62 -19.41 5.57
CA GLY A 276 60.91 -18.91 6.05
C GLY A 276 61.37 -19.74 7.24
#